data_AF-A0A0D6QDS2-F1
#
_entry.id   AF-A0A0D6QDS2-F1
#
_cell.length_a   1.000
_cell.length_b   1.000
_cell.length_c   1.000
_cell.angle_alpha   90.00
_cell.angle_beta   90.00
_cell.angle_gamma   90.00
#
_symmetry.space_group_name_H-M   'P 1'
#
loop_
_entity.id
_entity.type
_entity.pdbx_description
1 polymer ?
#
loop_
_entity_poly.entity_id
_entity_poly.type
_entity_poly.pdbx_seq_one_letter_code
_entity_poly.pdbx_strand_id
1 'polypeptide(L)'
;MDISHLLLTPVRLAVEIGVVGAAIAVVVGAWRRRHGHPPALPPFPPAQQPAPAPRPAPVPAPVADAGFDVPVSMTDYDWAVRLYQPTALLSGWERRVLSTLVAQVPRGYYVCPQVRLADFIVPRGPDRDANRHAFFKIASKSIDFVVTHVQSGTVVLGIELDDGTHAHPERQYRDGLVDAAFAHIGIPLLRFSPGGRVDISGYFRAAAV
;
A
#
# COMPACT_ATOMS: atom_id res chain seq x y z
N MET A 1 -20.58 42.11 -15.11
CA MET A 1 -20.18 40.70 -14.91
C MET A 1 -20.45 40.37 -13.46
N ASP A 2 -21.30 39.39 -13.23
CA ASP A 2 -21.75 38.97 -11.91
C ASP A 2 -20.68 38.09 -11.25
N ILE A 3 -20.17 38.52 -10.09
CA ILE A 3 -19.05 37.89 -9.37
C ILE A 3 -19.58 36.92 -8.27
N SER A 4 -20.90 36.72 -8.20
CA SER A 4 -21.57 35.92 -7.17
C SER A 4 -21.14 34.44 -7.14
N HIS A 5 -20.60 33.91 -8.24
CA HIS A 5 -20.17 32.51 -8.31
C HIS A 5 -18.78 32.23 -7.70
N LEU A 6 -17.96 33.26 -7.46
CA LEU A 6 -16.59 33.09 -6.92
C LEU A 6 -16.51 33.03 -5.39
N LEU A 7 -17.57 33.44 -4.68
CA LEU A 7 -17.63 33.40 -3.21
C LEU A 7 -18.40 32.19 -2.65
N LEU A 8 -19.12 31.45 -3.50
CA LEU A 8 -19.97 30.32 -3.09
C LEU A 8 -19.26 28.95 -3.15
N THR A 9 -18.11 28.85 -3.81
CA THR A 9 -17.36 27.60 -3.99
C THR A 9 -16.66 27.07 -2.72
N PRO A 10 -15.98 27.87 -1.88
CA PRO A 10 -15.36 27.33 -0.67
C PRO A 10 -16.39 26.91 0.38
N VAL A 11 -17.53 27.62 0.46
CA VAL A 11 -18.61 27.29 1.39
C VAL A 11 -19.32 26.00 0.97
N ARG A 12 -19.59 25.81 -0.33
CA ARG A 12 -20.18 24.55 -0.84
C ARG A 12 -19.26 23.35 -0.63
N LEU A 13 -17.95 23.50 -0.86
CA LEU A 13 -16.98 22.43 -0.63
C LEU A 13 -16.87 22.06 0.86
N ALA A 14 -16.86 23.05 1.75
CA ALA A 14 -16.84 22.80 3.20
C ALA A 14 -18.12 22.10 3.68
N VAL A 15 -19.29 22.45 3.11
CA VAL A 15 -20.56 21.77 3.40
C VAL A 15 -20.55 20.33 2.88
N GLU A 16 -20.04 20.06 1.68
CA GLU A 16 -19.94 18.69 1.14
C GLU A 16 -18.97 17.82 1.96
N ILE A 17 -17.79 18.34 2.33
CA ILE A 17 -16.84 17.64 3.21
C ILE A 17 -17.47 17.34 4.58
N GLY A 18 -18.22 18.30 5.14
CA GLY A 18 -18.96 18.12 6.40
C GLY A 18 -20.03 17.03 6.30
N VAL A 19 -20.77 16.96 5.19
CA VAL A 19 -21.82 15.95 4.96
C VAL A 19 -21.22 14.55 4.79
N VAL A 20 -20.10 14.41 4.07
CA VAL A 20 -19.40 13.12 3.92
C VAL A 20 -18.83 12.64 5.27
N GLY A 21 -18.21 13.54 6.05
CA GLY A 21 -17.72 13.25 7.39
C GLY A 21 -18.83 12.77 8.34
N ALA A 22 -19.99 13.43 8.31
CA ALA A 22 -21.16 13.02 9.10
C ALA A 22 -21.70 11.64 8.68
N ALA A 23 -21.74 11.33 7.38
CA ALA A 23 -22.20 10.04 6.88
C ALA A 23 -21.30 8.87 7.36
N ILE A 24 -19.97 9.08 7.32
CA ILE A 24 -19.00 8.09 7.83
C ILE A 24 -19.18 7.88 9.35
N ALA A 25 -19.34 8.96 10.12
CA ALA A 25 -19.56 8.88 11.56
C ALA A 25 -20.85 8.11 11.92
N VAL A 26 -21.92 8.29 11.14
CA VAL A 26 -23.20 7.57 11.33
C VAL A 26 -23.04 6.07 11.05
N VAL A 27 -22.33 5.69 9.97
CA VAL A 27 -22.07 4.28 9.62
C VAL A 27 -21.19 3.61 10.69
N VAL A 28 -20.11 4.27 11.11
CA VAL A 28 -19.22 3.78 12.18
C VAL A 28 -19.95 3.65 13.51
N GLY A 29 -20.79 4.64 13.86
CA GLY A 29 -21.62 4.62 15.07
C GLY A 29 -22.66 3.49 15.05
N ALA A 30 -23.31 3.27 13.90
CA ALA A 30 -24.26 2.17 13.73
C ALA A 30 -23.58 0.80 13.83
N TRP A 31 -22.37 0.67 13.27
CA TRP A 31 -21.57 -0.55 13.38
C TRP A 31 -21.10 -0.82 14.82
N ARG A 32 -20.60 0.20 15.54
CA ARG A 32 -20.21 0.10 16.96
C ARG A 32 -21.37 -0.31 17.87
N ARG A 33 -22.58 0.22 17.61
CA ARG A 33 -23.79 -0.16 18.36
C ARG A 33 -24.22 -1.62 18.12
N ARG A 34 -23.97 -2.15 16.90
CA ARG A 34 -24.32 -3.53 16.55
C ARG A 34 -23.30 -4.56 17.03
N HIS A 35 -22.02 -4.19 17.13
CA HIS A 35 -20.94 -5.15 17.36
C HIS A 35 -20.15 -4.95 18.67
N GLY A 36 -20.45 -3.90 19.45
CA GLY A 36 -19.77 -3.62 20.72
C GLY A 36 -18.33 -3.15 20.54
N HIS A 37 -17.68 -2.75 21.63
CA HIS A 37 -16.25 -2.43 21.63
C HIS A 37 -15.46 -3.74 21.75
N PRO A 38 -14.46 -3.99 20.89
CA PRO A 38 -13.61 -5.16 21.07
C PRO A 38 -12.85 -5.02 22.41
N PRO A 39 -12.71 -6.11 23.19
CA PRO A 39 -11.97 -6.06 24.43
C PRO A 39 -10.50 -5.68 24.17
N ALA A 40 -9.95 -4.84 25.05
CA ALA A 40 -8.55 -4.43 24.96
C ALA A 40 -7.63 -5.66 25.12
N LEU A 41 -6.82 -5.94 24.09
CA LEU A 41 -5.80 -6.98 24.17
C LEU A 41 -4.67 -6.53 25.12
N PRO A 42 -4.06 -7.46 25.87
CA PRO A 42 -2.96 -7.13 26.77
C PRO A 42 -1.78 -6.48 26.03
N PRO A 43 -0.98 -5.64 26.71
CA PRO A 43 0.19 -5.02 26.10
C PRO A 43 1.22 -6.08 25.73
N PHE A 44 1.59 -6.15 24.44
CA PHE A 44 2.78 -6.88 24.02
C PHE A 44 4.04 -6.36 24.74
N PRO A 45 4.99 -7.24 25.06
CA PRO A 45 6.27 -6.85 25.63
C PRO A 45 7.05 -5.90 24.69
N PRO A 46 7.91 -5.03 25.24
CA PRO A 46 8.67 -4.06 24.46
C PRO A 46 9.54 -4.75 23.40
N ALA A 47 9.64 -4.11 22.23
CA ALA A 47 10.42 -4.62 21.11
C ALA A 47 11.88 -4.83 21.50
N GLN A 48 12.37 -6.06 21.35
CA GLN A 48 13.80 -6.37 21.48
C GLN A 48 14.57 -5.67 20.34
N GLN A 49 15.74 -5.12 20.64
CA GLN A 49 16.61 -4.51 19.64
C GLN A 49 16.89 -5.50 18.49
N PRO A 50 16.76 -5.08 17.21
CA PRO A 50 17.04 -5.96 16.10
C PRO A 50 18.52 -6.35 16.12
N ALA A 51 18.79 -7.65 16.09
CA ALA A 51 20.14 -8.21 15.98
C ALA A 51 20.86 -7.66 14.73
N PRO A 52 22.20 -7.57 14.73
CA PRO A 52 22.97 -7.23 13.53
C PRO A 52 22.57 -8.15 12.37
N ALA A 53 22.52 -7.59 11.16
CA ALA A 53 22.08 -8.33 9.98
C ALA A 53 22.90 -9.63 9.84
N PRO A 54 22.26 -10.81 9.78
CA PRO A 54 22.98 -12.05 9.59
C PRO A 54 23.77 -11.98 8.27
N ARG A 55 24.96 -12.59 8.23
CA ARG A 55 25.65 -12.85 6.97
C ARG A 55 24.65 -13.52 6.01
N PRO A 56 24.71 -13.25 4.69
CA PRO A 56 23.86 -13.94 3.74
C PRO A 56 23.96 -15.44 4.01
N ALA A 57 22.82 -16.04 4.33
CA ALA A 57 22.77 -17.47 4.61
C ALA A 57 23.33 -18.20 3.38
N PRO A 58 24.13 -19.27 3.56
CA PRO A 58 24.43 -20.16 2.45
C PRO A 58 23.10 -20.55 1.78
N VAL A 59 23.10 -20.57 0.45
CA VAL A 59 21.93 -21.01 -0.34
C VAL A 59 21.44 -22.31 0.29
N PRO A 60 20.18 -22.37 0.77
CA PRO A 60 19.68 -23.58 1.40
C PRO A 60 19.81 -24.72 0.39
N ALA A 61 20.21 -25.90 0.88
CA ALA A 61 20.14 -27.13 0.10
C ALA A 61 18.72 -27.23 -0.51
N PRO A 62 18.57 -27.79 -1.73
CA PRO A 62 17.27 -27.91 -2.37
C PRO A 62 16.28 -28.54 -1.39
N VAL A 63 15.26 -27.76 -1.03
CA VAL A 63 14.19 -28.23 -0.13
C VAL A 63 13.53 -29.40 -0.84
N ALA A 64 13.43 -30.55 -0.16
CA ALA A 64 12.74 -31.71 -0.68
C ALA A 64 11.34 -31.28 -1.15
N ASP A 65 11.00 -31.69 -2.37
CA ASP A 65 9.80 -31.27 -3.10
C ASP A 65 8.57 -31.31 -2.19
N ALA A 66 7.82 -30.21 -2.11
CA ALA A 66 6.74 -30.01 -1.14
C ALA A 66 5.47 -30.85 -1.43
N GLY A 67 5.61 -31.93 -2.21
CA GLY A 67 4.54 -32.88 -2.50
C GLY A 67 3.41 -32.30 -3.35
N PHE A 68 3.67 -31.27 -4.15
CA PHE A 68 2.66 -30.75 -5.08
C PHE A 68 2.72 -31.56 -6.38
N ASP A 69 1.74 -32.42 -6.62
CA ASP A 69 1.49 -32.98 -7.96
C ASP A 69 1.09 -31.83 -8.90
N VAL A 70 2.04 -31.33 -9.69
CA VAL A 70 1.81 -30.20 -10.62
C VAL A 70 1.01 -30.71 -11.83
N PRO A 71 -0.26 -30.31 -12.03
CA PRO A 71 -1.12 -30.89 -13.05
C PRO A 71 -1.06 -30.03 -14.33
N VAL A 72 0.06 -30.04 -15.03
CA VAL A 72 0.20 -29.60 -16.43
C VAL A 72 1.54 -30.11 -16.95
N SER A 73 1.60 -30.50 -18.23
CA SER A 73 2.83 -30.97 -18.89
C SER A 73 3.96 -29.92 -18.71
N MET A 74 4.84 -30.16 -17.73
CA MET A 74 5.93 -29.25 -17.34
C MET A 74 7.01 -29.10 -18.42
N THR A 75 6.93 -29.90 -19.49
CA THR A 75 7.85 -29.92 -20.63
C THR A 75 8.01 -28.56 -21.32
N ASP A 76 6.99 -27.68 -21.27
CA ASP A 76 7.04 -26.37 -21.93
C ASP A 76 7.74 -25.26 -21.10
N TYR A 77 7.88 -25.45 -19.78
CA TYR A 77 8.43 -24.44 -18.87
C TYR A 77 9.59 -24.93 -17.99
N ASP A 78 9.99 -26.21 -18.09
CA ASP A 78 11.12 -26.78 -17.34
C ASP A 78 12.39 -25.93 -17.48
N TRP A 79 12.65 -25.42 -18.69
CA TRP A 79 13.77 -24.53 -18.96
C TRP A 79 13.73 -23.25 -18.12
N ALA A 80 12.55 -22.66 -17.90
CA ALA A 80 12.39 -21.41 -17.16
C ALA A 80 12.48 -21.65 -15.65
N VAL A 81 11.87 -22.74 -15.16
CA VAL A 81 11.91 -23.12 -13.74
C VAL A 81 13.35 -23.27 -13.25
N ARG A 82 14.23 -23.84 -14.07
CA ARG A 82 15.66 -24.01 -13.76
C ARG A 82 16.46 -22.70 -13.69
N LEU A 83 15.92 -21.59 -14.20
CA LEU A 83 16.59 -20.28 -14.19
C LEU A 83 16.24 -19.43 -12.96
N TYR A 84 15.20 -19.78 -12.20
CA TYR A 84 14.79 -18.99 -11.05
C TYR A 84 15.78 -19.11 -9.89
N GLN A 85 16.30 -17.97 -9.46
CA GLN A 85 17.14 -17.85 -8.28
C GLN A 85 16.50 -16.88 -7.28
N PRO A 86 16.58 -17.14 -5.97
CA PRO A 86 16.09 -16.20 -4.98
C PRO A 86 16.93 -14.93 -5.01
N THR A 87 16.26 -13.79 -4.86
CA THR A 87 16.90 -12.49 -4.65
C THR A 87 16.29 -11.81 -3.42
N ALA A 88 17.00 -10.84 -2.85
CA ALA A 88 16.44 -10.04 -1.78
C ALA A 88 15.28 -9.20 -2.32
N LEU A 89 14.11 -9.30 -1.68
CA LEU A 89 12.92 -8.52 -2.07
C LEU A 89 13.13 -7.01 -1.89
N LEU A 90 13.88 -6.61 -0.85
CA LEU A 90 14.11 -5.22 -0.48
C LEU A 90 15.60 -4.87 -0.52
N SER A 91 15.90 -3.71 -1.12
CA SER A 91 17.20 -3.08 -1.06
C SER A 91 17.61 -2.71 0.37
N GLY A 92 18.87 -2.33 0.55
CA GLY A 92 19.36 -1.84 1.86
C GLY A 92 18.64 -0.58 2.34
N TRP A 93 18.19 0.28 1.43
CA TRP A 93 17.43 1.49 1.77
C TRP A 93 16.00 1.15 2.18
N GLU A 94 15.29 0.36 1.38
CA GLU A 94 13.92 -0.07 1.68
C GLU A 94 13.83 -0.79 3.02
N ARG A 95 14.80 -1.63 3.38
CA ARG A 95 14.83 -2.28 4.70
C ARG A 95 14.92 -1.27 5.85
N ARG A 96 15.69 -0.19 5.70
CA ARG A 96 15.79 0.87 6.73
C ARG A 96 14.50 1.68 6.82
N VAL A 97 13.88 1.98 5.68
CA VAL A 97 12.57 2.63 5.63
C VAL A 97 11.52 1.75 6.30
N LEU A 98 11.44 0.46 5.96
CA LEU A 98 10.50 -0.47 6.56
C LEU A 98 10.57 -0.47 8.09
N SER A 99 11.78 -0.58 8.66
CA SER A 99 11.97 -0.50 10.11
C SER A 99 11.48 0.82 10.70
N THR A 100 11.67 1.92 9.97
CA THR A 100 11.23 3.26 10.36
C THR A 100 9.70 3.38 10.32
N LEU A 101 9.06 2.87 9.27
CA LEU A 101 7.59 2.86 9.13
C LEU A 101 6.94 2.00 10.21
N VAL A 102 7.44 0.78 10.43
CA VAL A 102 6.92 -0.13 11.46
C VAL A 102 6.95 0.49 12.86
N ALA A 103 7.97 1.31 13.17
CA ALA A 103 8.05 2.01 14.44
C ALA A 103 7.05 3.17 14.60
N GLN A 104 6.52 3.71 13.50
CA GLN A 104 5.63 4.87 13.48
C GLN A 104 4.15 4.51 13.31
N VAL A 105 3.87 3.34 12.76
CA VAL A 105 2.51 2.85 12.55
C VAL A 105 1.92 2.39 13.90
N PRO A 106 0.74 2.88 14.29
CA PRO A 106 0.11 2.47 15.55
C PRO A 106 -0.43 1.05 15.49
N ARG A 107 -0.81 0.51 16.65
CA ARG A 107 -1.52 -0.78 16.72
C ARG A 107 -2.78 -0.72 15.86
N GLY A 108 -3.11 -1.85 15.23
CA GLY A 108 -4.27 -1.96 14.32
C GLY A 108 -3.93 -1.75 12.85
N TYR A 109 -2.64 -1.60 12.52
CA TYR A 109 -2.18 -1.46 11.14
C TYR A 109 -0.94 -2.33 10.85
N TYR A 110 -0.78 -2.73 9.59
CA TYR A 110 0.43 -3.40 9.07
C TYR A 110 1.11 -2.55 8.01
N VAL A 111 2.43 -2.66 7.92
CA VAL A 111 3.21 -2.17 6.78
C VAL A 111 3.49 -3.37 5.87
N CYS A 112 3.07 -3.30 4.61
CA CYS A 112 3.27 -4.34 3.61
C CYS A 112 4.20 -3.81 2.52
N PRO A 113 5.41 -4.39 2.35
CA PRO A 113 6.33 -3.96 1.31
C PRO A 113 6.00 -4.59 -0.06
N GLN A 114 6.40 -3.90 -1.14
CA GLN A 114 6.38 -4.39 -2.52
C GLN A 114 5.01 -4.96 -2.96
N VAL A 115 3.95 -4.19 -2.72
CA VAL A 115 2.56 -4.60 -3.01
C VAL A 115 2.16 -4.16 -4.40
N ARG A 116 1.65 -5.08 -5.24
CA ARG A 116 1.17 -4.72 -6.57
C ARG A 116 -0.11 -3.92 -6.48
N LEU A 117 -0.27 -2.93 -7.34
CA LEU A 117 -1.51 -2.16 -7.46
C LEU A 117 -2.72 -3.07 -7.73
N ALA A 118 -2.54 -4.07 -8.58
CA ALA A 118 -3.59 -5.04 -8.91
C ALA A 118 -4.03 -5.93 -7.73
N ASP A 119 -3.29 -5.94 -6.61
CA ASP A 119 -3.67 -6.71 -5.43
C ASP A 119 -4.67 -5.95 -4.53
N PHE A 120 -4.84 -4.63 -4.71
CA PHE A 120 -5.79 -3.82 -3.93
C PHE A 120 -6.60 -2.80 -4.73
N ILE A 121 -6.37 -2.67 -6.04
CA ILE A 121 -7.14 -1.82 -6.96
C ILE A 121 -7.81 -2.70 -8.01
N VAL A 122 -9.14 -2.59 -8.12
CA VAL A 122 -9.94 -3.35 -9.08
C VAL A 122 -10.65 -2.39 -10.03
N PRO A 123 -10.45 -2.50 -11.36
CA PRO A 123 -11.19 -1.71 -12.33
C PRO A 123 -12.71 -1.95 -12.27
N ARG A 124 -13.49 -0.87 -12.41
CA ARG A 124 -14.96 -0.90 -12.49
C ARG A 124 -15.49 -0.05 -13.64
N GLY A 125 -15.06 -0.38 -14.84
CA GLY A 125 -15.50 0.18 -16.11
C GLY A 125 -16.80 -0.45 -16.65
N PRO A 126 -17.28 0.04 -17.81
CA PRO A 126 -18.60 -0.29 -18.35
C PRO A 126 -18.74 -1.74 -18.81
N ASP A 127 -17.64 -2.42 -19.14
CA ASP A 127 -17.64 -3.80 -19.63
C ASP A 127 -16.37 -4.57 -19.23
N ARG A 128 -16.35 -5.87 -19.54
CA ARG A 128 -15.25 -6.78 -19.21
C ARG A 128 -13.95 -6.45 -19.95
N ASP A 129 -14.03 -5.96 -21.18
CA ASP A 129 -12.85 -5.64 -21.99
C ASP A 129 -12.16 -4.38 -21.47
N ALA A 130 -12.94 -3.34 -21.14
CA ALA A 130 -12.46 -2.15 -20.47
C ALA A 130 -11.77 -2.48 -19.14
N ASN A 131 -12.40 -3.33 -18.32
CA ASN A 131 -11.81 -3.78 -17.05
C ASN A 131 -10.51 -4.55 -17.24
N ARG A 132 -10.46 -5.46 -18.22
CA ARG A 132 -9.24 -6.22 -18.54
C ARG A 132 -8.11 -5.30 -19.00
N HIS A 133 -8.39 -4.35 -19.90
CA HIS A 133 -7.38 -3.41 -20.37
C HIS A 133 -6.85 -2.53 -19.23
N ALA A 134 -7.73 -2.02 -18.36
CA ALA A 134 -7.34 -1.24 -17.19
C ALA A 134 -6.50 -2.07 -16.20
N PHE A 135 -6.89 -3.32 -15.94
CA PHE A 135 -6.15 -4.24 -15.07
C PHE A 135 -4.70 -4.44 -15.56
N PHE A 136 -4.50 -4.67 -16.86
CA PHE A 136 -3.15 -4.82 -17.41
C PHE A 136 -2.27 -3.59 -17.30
N LYS A 137 -2.85 -2.38 -17.16
CA LYS A 137 -2.06 -1.16 -16.91
C LYS A 137 -1.45 -1.14 -15.51
N ILE A 138 -2.08 -1.77 -14.53
CA ILE A 138 -1.65 -1.77 -13.12
C ILE A 138 -1.03 -3.09 -12.65
N ALA A 139 -1.23 -4.19 -13.39
CA ALA A 139 -0.80 -5.54 -12.98
C ALA A 139 0.71 -5.70 -12.77
N SER A 140 1.52 -4.96 -13.53
CA SER A 140 2.98 -4.98 -13.42
C SER A 140 3.54 -3.84 -12.55
N LYS A 141 2.69 -3.11 -11.84
CA LYS A 141 3.09 -1.97 -11.00
C LYS A 141 2.97 -2.35 -9.53
N SER A 142 4.01 -2.03 -8.76
CA SER A 142 4.02 -2.16 -7.31
C SER A 142 4.28 -0.81 -6.65
N ILE A 143 3.79 -0.70 -5.42
CA ILE A 143 4.09 0.36 -4.47
C ILE A 143 5.08 -0.20 -3.47
N ASP A 144 6.09 0.59 -3.12
CA ASP A 144 7.17 0.14 -2.24
C ASP A 144 6.65 -0.25 -0.86
N PHE A 145 5.73 0.53 -0.30
CA PHE A 145 5.00 0.15 0.92
C PHE A 145 3.56 0.62 0.90
N VAL A 146 2.67 -0.21 1.45
CA VAL A 146 1.32 0.20 1.83
C VAL A 146 1.12 0.01 3.33
N VAL A 147 0.30 0.86 3.94
CA VAL A 147 -0.24 0.62 5.28
C VAL A 147 -1.65 0.06 5.14
N THR A 148 -1.94 -1.05 5.82
CA THR A 148 -3.25 -1.70 5.81
C THR A 148 -3.85 -1.70 7.21
N HIS A 149 -5.16 -1.59 7.31
CA HIS A 149 -5.87 -1.78 8.58
C HIS A 149 -6.01 -3.28 8.89
N VAL A 150 -5.59 -3.73 10.07
CA VAL A 150 -5.49 -5.15 10.44
C VAL A 150 -6.83 -5.88 10.37
N GLN A 151 -7.93 -5.24 10.77
CA GLN A 151 -9.22 -5.93 10.85
C GLN A 151 -9.91 -6.09 9.49
N SER A 152 -9.72 -5.12 8.58
CA SER A 152 -10.41 -5.07 7.30
C SER A 152 -9.52 -5.45 6.12
N GLY A 153 -8.21 -5.49 6.31
CA GLY A 153 -7.21 -5.70 5.25
C GLY A 153 -7.11 -4.55 4.25
N THR A 154 -7.86 -3.47 4.45
CA THR A 154 -7.94 -2.34 3.52
C THR A 154 -6.68 -1.50 3.56
N VAL A 155 -6.14 -1.15 2.39
CA VAL A 155 -5.06 -0.17 2.26
C VAL A 155 -5.58 1.21 2.66
N VAL A 156 -4.84 1.89 3.53
CA VAL A 156 -5.16 3.24 4.01
C VAL A 156 -4.11 4.27 3.61
N LEU A 157 -2.92 3.86 3.18
CA LEU A 157 -1.83 4.75 2.79
C LEU A 157 -0.88 4.03 1.84
N GLY A 158 -0.48 4.67 0.76
CA GLY A 158 0.63 4.24 -0.09
C GLY A 158 1.89 5.07 0.18
N ILE A 159 3.06 4.46 0.01
CA ILE A 159 4.36 5.09 0.20
C ILE A 159 5.29 4.61 -0.93
N GLU A 160 5.84 5.54 -1.69
CA GLU A 160 6.90 5.30 -2.68
C GLU A 160 8.24 5.92 -2.25
N LEU A 161 9.31 5.28 -2.68
CA LEU A 161 10.69 5.67 -2.45
C LEU A 161 11.30 6.14 -3.77
N ASP A 162 11.47 7.45 -3.92
CA ASP A 162 11.96 8.07 -5.15
C ASP A 162 13.46 7.78 -5.34
N ASP A 163 13.87 7.10 -6.41
CA ASP A 163 15.29 7.07 -6.74
C ASP A 163 15.69 8.40 -7.39
N GLY A 164 16.66 9.14 -6.82
CA GLY A 164 17.11 10.47 -7.27
C GLY A 164 17.70 10.54 -8.70
N THR A 165 17.42 9.56 -9.55
CA THR A 165 17.79 9.45 -10.97
C THR A 165 16.57 9.76 -11.86
N HIS A 166 15.80 10.80 -11.53
CA HIS A 166 14.59 11.16 -12.27
C HIS A 166 14.88 12.12 -13.43
N ALA A 167 15.04 11.57 -14.64
CA ALA A 167 14.98 12.38 -15.87
C ALA A 167 14.50 11.61 -17.12
N HIS A 168 13.94 10.40 -16.98
CA HIS A 168 13.46 9.66 -18.15
C HIS A 168 11.95 9.89 -18.39
N PRO A 169 11.51 10.29 -19.60
CA PRO A 169 10.10 10.55 -19.93
C PRO A 169 9.15 9.38 -19.64
N GLU A 170 9.66 8.15 -19.72
CA GLU A 170 8.91 6.94 -19.43
C GLU A 170 8.55 6.80 -17.94
N ARG A 171 9.37 7.35 -17.03
CA ARG A 171 9.03 7.43 -15.59
C ARG A 171 7.92 8.44 -15.33
N GLN A 172 7.90 9.59 -16.01
CA GLN A 172 6.84 10.60 -15.84
C GLN A 172 5.44 10.05 -16.18
N TYR A 173 5.31 9.28 -17.26
CA TYR A 173 4.04 8.65 -17.62
C TYR A 173 3.64 7.56 -16.63
N ARG A 174 4.62 6.80 -16.11
CA ARG A 174 4.38 5.75 -15.10
C ARG A 174 3.90 6.35 -13.79
N ASP A 175 4.58 7.39 -13.31
CA ASP A 175 4.26 8.08 -12.06
C ASP A 175 2.88 8.72 -12.16
N GLY A 176 2.56 9.36 -13.29
CA GLY A 176 1.26 9.98 -13.51
C GLY A 176 0.07 9.02 -13.43
N LEU A 177 0.21 7.76 -13.88
CA LEU A 177 -0.86 6.77 -13.72
C LEU A 177 -1.06 6.37 -12.26
N VAL A 178 0.03 6.17 -11.52
CA VAL A 178 -0.03 5.78 -10.10
C VAL A 178 -0.67 6.91 -9.30
N ASP A 179 -0.19 8.13 -9.47
CA ASP A 179 -0.70 9.32 -8.78
C ASP A 179 -2.19 9.52 -9.08
N ALA A 180 -2.60 9.41 -10.36
CA ALA A 180 -4.00 9.52 -10.75
C ALA A 180 -4.87 8.38 -10.16
N ALA A 181 -4.34 7.16 -10.08
CA ALA A 181 -5.05 6.03 -9.50
C ALA A 181 -5.28 6.22 -7.99
N PHE A 182 -4.24 6.62 -7.24
CA PHE A 182 -4.34 6.89 -5.80
C PHE A 182 -5.31 8.04 -5.50
N ALA A 183 -5.21 9.13 -6.26
CA ALA A 183 -6.15 10.25 -6.17
C ALA A 183 -7.59 9.81 -6.44
N HIS A 184 -7.82 8.98 -7.47
CA HIS A 184 -9.16 8.50 -7.83
C HIS A 184 -9.78 7.59 -6.77
N ILE A 185 -8.99 6.69 -6.16
CA ILE A 185 -9.48 5.76 -5.12
C ILE A 185 -9.52 6.38 -3.72
N GLY A 186 -9.08 7.63 -3.57
CA GLY A 186 -9.11 8.35 -2.30
C GLY A 186 -8.11 7.83 -1.26
N ILE A 187 -7.02 7.19 -1.70
CA ILE A 187 -5.94 6.74 -0.81
C ILE A 187 -4.78 7.72 -0.93
N PRO A 188 -4.25 8.25 0.18
CA PRO A 188 -3.06 9.11 0.15
C PRO A 188 -1.81 8.35 -0.32
N LEU A 189 -0.95 9.03 -1.07
CA LEU A 189 0.35 8.52 -1.53
C LEU A 189 1.45 9.48 -1.07
N LEU A 190 2.38 8.98 -0.25
CA LEU A 190 3.55 9.73 0.21
C LEU A 190 4.81 9.30 -0.54
N ARG A 191 5.72 10.24 -0.80
CA ARG A 191 6.99 9.98 -1.49
C ARG A 191 8.16 10.40 -0.61
N PHE A 192 9.20 9.59 -0.55
CA PHE A 192 10.42 9.89 0.20
C PHE A 192 11.66 9.72 -0.67
N SER A 193 12.47 10.78 -0.76
CA SER A 193 13.76 10.74 -1.44
C SER A 193 14.89 10.25 -0.51
N PRO A 194 15.98 9.69 -1.06
CA PRO A 194 17.16 9.26 -0.31
C PRO A 194 17.73 10.41 0.53
N GLY A 195 18.09 10.11 1.78
CA GLY A 195 18.62 11.09 2.72
C GLY A 195 17.57 11.99 3.39
N GLY A 196 16.32 11.95 2.94
CA GLY A 196 15.19 12.60 3.61
C GLY A 196 14.78 11.88 4.90
N ARG A 197 14.17 12.63 5.83
CA ARG A 197 13.53 12.04 7.01
C ARG A 197 12.21 11.37 6.59
N VAL A 198 12.06 10.09 6.92
CA VAL A 198 10.80 9.36 6.77
C VAL A 198 9.96 9.58 8.03
N ASP A 199 8.86 10.31 7.91
CA ASP A 199 7.91 10.57 8.99
C ASP A 199 6.47 10.50 8.48
N ILE A 200 5.71 9.53 8.96
CA ILE A 200 4.28 9.33 8.70
C ILE A 200 3.45 9.45 9.98
N SER A 201 4.07 9.84 11.11
CA SER A 201 3.37 9.88 12.41
C SER A 201 2.22 10.88 12.43
N GLY A 202 2.30 11.95 11.62
CA GLY A 202 1.20 12.91 11.44
C GLY A 202 -0.04 12.31 10.78
N TYR A 203 0.14 11.28 9.95
CA TYR A 203 -0.95 10.63 9.22
C TYR A 203 -1.99 10.01 10.17
N PHE A 204 -1.53 9.37 11.24
CA PHE A 204 -2.40 8.67 12.19
C PHE A 204 -2.92 9.55 13.33
N ARG A 205 -2.38 10.76 13.51
CA ARG A 205 -2.88 11.70 14.53
C ARG A 205 -4.20 12.38 14.11
N ALA A 206 -4.40 12.59 12.81
CA ALA A 206 -5.60 13.23 12.28
C ALA A 206 -6.84 12.30 12.28
N ALA A 207 -6.67 10.99 12.43
CA ALA A 207 -7.74 10.00 12.44
C ALA A 207 -8.29 9.69 13.85
N ALA A 208 -7.80 10.38 14.89
CA ALA A 208 -8.08 10.11 16.31
C ALA A 208 -8.95 11.18 17.01
N VAL A 209 -9.59 12.08 16.26
CA VAL A 209 -10.56 13.07 16.75
C VAL A 209 -11.92 12.78 16.14
#